data_AF-A0AAJ2UVX4-F1
#
_entry.id   AF-A0AAJ2UVX4-F1
#
_cell.length_a   1.000
_cell.length_b   1.000
_cell.length_c   1.000
_cell.angle_alpha   90.00
_cell.angle_beta   90.00
_cell.angle_gamma   90.00
#
_symmetry.space_group_name_H-M   'P 1'
#
loop_
_entity.id
_entity.type
_entity.pdbx_description
1 polymer ?
#
loop_
_entity_poly.entity_id
_entity_poly.type
_entity_poly.pdbx_seq_one_letter_code
_entity_poly.pdbx_strand_id
1 'polypeptide(L)'
;MSIVAPESAPVSPQSLVASLAPGMRLAPARVGRPGHVQTIHIECPTWCTQNHVEDWQYDMEDIEHTGARFSVEVPTMTGDEALYEWYGRVSSDPWSSDVRMRSAHVLVGDCSREDARLTPDMTDELADRVIAYGLQLRAAARVARQASQGGVSAV
;
A
#
# COMPACT_ATOMS: atom_id res chain seq x y z
N MET A 1 51.64 22.59 22.59
CA MET A 1 50.59 23.15 21.70
C MET A 1 49.35 22.29 21.89
N SER A 2 48.38 22.73 22.70
CA SER A 2 47.10 22.04 22.88
C SER A 2 46.11 22.55 21.85
N ILE A 3 45.55 21.64 21.05
CA ILE A 3 44.48 21.94 20.10
C ILE A 3 43.17 21.77 20.86
N VAL A 4 42.44 22.87 21.08
CA VAL A 4 41.09 22.85 21.64
C VAL A 4 40.13 22.50 20.50
N ALA A 5 39.38 21.41 20.64
CA ALA A 5 38.34 21.05 19.69
C ALA A 5 37.15 22.03 19.82
N PRO A 6 36.53 22.48 18.72
CA PRO A 6 35.38 23.36 18.79
C PRO A 6 34.16 22.61 19.34
N GLU A 7 33.51 23.23 20.31
CA GLU A 7 32.26 22.79 20.93
C GLU A 7 31.14 22.84 19.88
N SER A 8 30.57 21.67 19.56
CA SER A 8 29.44 21.55 18.64
C SER A 8 28.21 22.23 19.24
N ALA A 9 27.75 23.31 18.61
CA ALA A 9 26.54 24.00 19.01
C ALA A 9 25.32 23.05 18.95
N PRO A 10 24.38 23.13 19.91
CA PRO A 10 23.17 22.30 19.89
C PRO A 10 22.29 22.69 18.69
N VAL A 11 22.00 21.70 17.84
CA VAL A 11 21.08 21.87 16.71
C VAL A 11 19.69 22.17 17.26
N SER A 12 19.13 23.34 16.91
CA SER A 12 17.77 23.71 17.34
C SER A 12 16.72 22.78 16.72
N PRO A 13 15.72 22.30 17.50
CA PRO A 13 14.67 21.40 17.00
C PRO A 13 13.83 22.01 15.85
N GLN A 14 13.78 23.33 15.74
CA GLN A 14 13.12 24.04 14.64
C GLN A 14 13.84 23.85 13.29
N SER A 15 15.12 23.48 13.30
CA SER A 15 15.91 23.24 12.08
C SER A 15 15.56 21.92 11.38
N LEU A 16 14.96 20.94 12.07
CA LEU A 16 14.65 19.62 11.53
C LEU A 16 13.35 19.59 10.71
N VAL A 17 12.42 20.50 10.99
CA VAL A 17 11.13 20.58 10.25
C VAL A 17 11.33 21.23 8.87
N ALA A 18 12.38 22.03 8.69
CA ALA A 18 12.64 22.78 7.46
C ALA A 18 13.25 21.95 6.31
N SER A 19 13.59 20.67 6.54
CA SER A 19 14.34 19.82 5.59
C SER A 19 13.57 18.64 5.01
N LEU A 20 12.27 18.49 5.30
CA LEU A 20 11.48 17.40 4.73
C LEU A 20 11.28 17.57 3.21
N ALA A 21 11.38 16.46 2.47
CA ALA A 21 11.03 16.45 1.06
C ALA A 21 9.53 16.77 0.85
N PRO A 22 9.14 17.37 -0.29
CA PRO A 22 7.74 17.59 -0.62
C PRO A 22 6.91 16.30 -0.52
N GLY A 23 5.73 16.38 0.11
CA GLY A 23 4.86 15.22 0.32
C GLY A 23 5.28 14.31 1.48
N MET A 24 6.20 14.75 2.35
CA MET A 24 6.57 14.06 3.59
C MET A 24 6.04 14.80 4.83
N ARG A 25 5.82 14.05 5.90
CA ARG A 25 5.55 14.54 7.27
C ARG A 25 6.39 13.74 8.27
N LEU A 26 6.69 14.32 9.43
CA LEU A 26 7.19 13.51 10.55
C LEU A 26 6.01 12.79 11.20
N ALA A 27 6.12 11.47 11.36
CA ALA A 27 5.15 10.64 12.06
C ALA A 27 5.83 9.91 13.22
N PRO A 28 5.16 9.77 14.39
CA PRO A 28 5.68 8.91 15.45
C PRO A 28 5.57 7.43 15.03
N ALA A 29 6.57 6.63 15.38
CA ALA A 29 6.59 5.19 15.16
C ALA A 29 7.09 4.46 16.42
N ARG A 30 6.48 3.32 16.76
CA ARG A 30 6.90 2.47 17.87
C ARG A 30 7.76 1.33 17.36
N VAL A 31 8.99 1.24 17.87
CA VAL A 31 9.98 0.22 17.49
C VAL A 31 10.66 -0.40 18.71
N GLY A 32 11.24 -1.59 18.55
CA GLY A 32 12.05 -2.26 19.56
C GLY A 32 11.34 -3.44 20.22
N ARG A 33 12.07 -4.21 21.03
CA ARG A 33 11.60 -5.49 21.60
C ARG A 33 10.52 -5.29 22.68
N PRO A 34 9.67 -6.29 22.96
CA PRO A 34 8.76 -6.24 24.12
C PRO A 34 9.51 -5.88 25.42
N GLY A 35 9.01 -4.90 26.16
CA GLY A 35 9.66 -4.36 27.37
C GLY A 35 10.71 -3.27 27.12
N HIS A 36 11.13 -3.05 25.87
CA HIS A 36 12.12 -2.05 25.47
C HIS A 36 11.66 -1.28 24.21
N VAL A 37 10.36 -0.97 24.13
CA VAL A 37 9.78 -0.21 23.01
C VAL A 37 10.07 1.27 23.18
N GLN A 38 10.53 1.91 22.10
CA GLN A 38 10.75 3.35 22.02
C GLN A 38 9.84 3.97 20.96
N THR A 39 9.50 5.25 21.14
CA THR A 39 8.83 6.04 20.11
C THR A 39 9.87 6.92 19.42
N ILE A 40 10.04 6.72 18.12
CA ILE A 40 10.89 7.54 17.25
C ILE A 40 10.01 8.38 16.32
N HIS A 41 10.58 9.38 15.65
CA HIS A 41 9.91 10.07 14.55
C HIS A 41 10.56 9.63 13.24
N ILE A 42 9.73 9.26 12.27
CA ILE A 42 10.15 8.84 10.93
C ILE A 42 9.64 9.83 9.89
N GLU A 43 10.34 9.93 8.77
CA GLU A 43 9.79 10.55 7.56
C GLU A 43 8.71 9.63 7.00
N CYS A 44 7.50 10.15 6.86
CA CYS A 44 6.34 9.38 6.44
C CYS A 44 5.66 10.14 5.30
N PRO A 45 5.41 9.50 4.15
CA PRO A 45 4.71 10.15 3.06
C PRO A 45 3.29 10.57 3.48
N THR A 46 2.80 11.70 2.96
CA THR A 46 1.45 12.21 3.29
C THR A 46 0.33 11.31 2.77
N TRP A 47 0.61 10.41 1.82
CA TRP A 47 -0.31 9.38 1.36
C TRP A 47 -0.37 8.15 2.27
N CYS A 48 0.60 7.97 3.17
CA CYS A 48 0.65 6.83 4.07
C CYS A 48 -0.43 6.96 5.15
N THR A 49 -1.28 5.94 5.24
CA THR A 49 -2.40 5.85 6.17
C THR A 49 -2.15 4.89 7.33
N GLN A 50 -1.01 4.19 7.33
CA GLN A 50 -0.61 3.27 8.40
C GLN A 50 -0.39 4.00 9.73
N ASN A 51 -0.80 3.37 10.83
CA ASN A 51 -0.57 3.90 12.16
C ASN A 51 0.69 3.26 12.76
N HIS A 52 1.84 3.89 12.52
CA HIS A 52 3.16 3.39 12.98
C HIS A 52 3.31 3.29 14.51
N VAL A 53 2.35 3.79 15.30
CA VAL A 53 2.33 3.63 16.77
C VAL A 53 1.54 2.38 17.17
N GLU A 54 0.40 2.13 16.53
CA GLU A 54 -0.43 0.95 16.79
C GLU A 54 0.17 -0.30 16.12
N ASP A 55 0.65 -0.15 14.89
CA ASP A 55 1.34 -1.16 14.09
C ASP A 55 2.83 -1.24 14.48
N TRP A 56 3.07 -1.57 15.75
CA TRP A 56 4.41 -1.71 16.33
C TRP A 56 5.29 -2.66 15.51
N GLN A 57 6.50 -2.20 15.20
CA GLN A 57 7.52 -2.99 14.50
C GLN A 57 8.64 -3.39 15.45
N TYR A 58 9.25 -4.54 15.19
CA TYR A 58 10.33 -5.02 16.04
C TYR A 58 11.64 -4.29 15.72
N ASP A 59 12.04 -4.31 14.44
CA ASP A 59 13.22 -3.62 13.93
C ASP A 59 12.83 -2.37 13.13
N MET A 60 13.76 -1.41 13.04
CA MET A 60 13.51 -0.16 12.33
C MET A 60 13.39 -0.38 10.81
N GLU A 61 14.10 -1.39 10.30
CA GLU A 61 14.02 -1.79 8.89
C GLU A 61 12.66 -2.36 8.47
N ASP A 62 11.84 -2.82 9.42
CA ASP A 62 10.51 -3.39 9.14
C ASP A 62 9.44 -2.30 8.97
N ILE A 63 9.80 -1.01 9.13
CA ILE A 63 8.87 0.09 8.88
C ILE A 63 8.67 0.25 7.38
N GLU A 64 7.49 -0.16 6.91
CA GLU A 64 6.98 0.13 5.57
C GLU A 64 6.00 1.31 5.60
N HIS A 65 5.70 1.89 4.44
CA HIS A 65 4.63 2.86 4.28
C HIS A 65 3.53 2.29 3.41
N THR A 66 2.33 2.15 3.97
CA THR A 66 1.15 1.69 3.23
C THR A 66 0.08 2.77 3.15
N GLY A 67 -0.52 2.92 1.97
CA GLY A 67 -1.67 3.77 1.71
C GLY A 67 -2.99 3.04 1.92
N ALA A 68 -4.10 3.76 1.70
CA ALA A 68 -5.44 3.19 1.82
C ALA A 68 -5.64 2.02 0.85
N ARG A 69 -6.27 0.95 1.35
CA ARG A 69 -6.67 -0.21 0.55
C ARG A 69 -7.92 0.12 -0.26
N PHE A 70 -7.95 -0.32 -1.50
CA PHE A 70 -9.14 -0.42 -2.35
C PHE A 70 -9.28 -1.85 -2.86
N SER A 71 -10.49 -2.30 -3.15
CA SER A 71 -10.72 -3.66 -3.62
C SER A 71 -11.91 -3.78 -4.57
N VAL A 72 -11.90 -4.88 -5.33
CA VAL A 72 -13.05 -5.40 -6.08
C VAL A 72 -13.30 -6.83 -5.63
N GLU A 73 -14.56 -7.11 -5.32
CA GLU A 73 -15.02 -8.41 -4.87
C GLU A 73 -15.80 -9.11 -5.98
N VAL A 74 -15.66 -10.43 -6.08
CA VAL A 74 -16.37 -11.29 -7.02
C VAL A 74 -17.43 -12.09 -6.26
N PRO A 75 -18.72 -11.67 -6.30
CA PRO A 75 -19.78 -12.40 -5.64
C PRO A 75 -20.06 -13.73 -6.34
N THR A 76 -20.64 -14.69 -5.62
CA THR A 76 -21.13 -15.95 -6.16
C THR A 76 -22.64 -16.09 -5.98
N MET A 77 -23.30 -16.84 -6.86
CA MET A 77 -24.72 -17.17 -6.71
C MET A 77 -24.99 -18.26 -5.67
N THR A 78 -23.94 -18.93 -5.17
CA THR A 78 -24.03 -20.11 -4.29
C THR A 78 -23.79 -19.79 -2.81
N GLY A 79 -23.68 -18.51 -2.45
CA GLY A 79 -23.40 -18.07 -1.08
C GLY A 79 -23.53 -16.55 -0.96
N ASP A 80 -23.52 -16.08 0.28
CA ASP A 80 -23.74 -14.66 0.60
C ASP A 80 -22.43 -13.84 0.68
N GLU A 81 -21.28 -14.52 0.59
CA GLU A 81 -19.95 -13.91 0.64
C GLU A 81 -19.29 -13.88 -0.75
N ALA A 82 -18.40 -12.91 -0.96
CA ALA A 82 -17.56 -12.88 -2.16
C ALA A 82 -16.60 -14.06 -2.18
N LEU A 83 -16.49 -14.72 -3.34
CA LEU A 83 -15.61 -15.89 -3.49
C LEU A 83 -14.15 -15.49 -3.72
N TYR A 84 -13.94 -14.34 -4.37
CA TYR A 84 -12.62 -13.78 -4.64
C TYR A 84 -12.62 -12.30 -4.33
N GLU A 85 -11.50 -11.80 -3.82
CA GLU A 85 -11.23 -10.38 -3.65
C GLU A 85 -9.92 -10.07 -4.37
N TRP A 86 -9.87 -8.94 -5.06
CA TRP A 86 -8.65 -8.37 -5.56
C TRP A 86 -8.49 -6.98 -4.97
N TYR A 87 -7.36 -6.72 -4.31
CA TYR A 87 -7.08 -5.45 -3.67
C TYR A 87 -5.85 -4.77 -4.24
N GLY A 88 -5.80 -3.45 -4.06
CA GLY A 88 -4.61 -2.67 -4.28
C GLY A 88 -4.38 -1.62 -3.20
N ARG A 89 -3.13 -1.16 -3.09
CA ARG A 89 -2.72 -0.04 -2.24
C ARG A 89 -1.37 0.51 -2.70
N VAL A 90 -1.10 1.78 -2.42
CA VAL A 90 0.26 2.33 -2.56
C VAL A 90 1.12 1.78 -1.43
N SER A 91 2.36 1.40 -1.74
CA SER A 91 3.35 0.92 -0.78
C SER A 91 4.74 1.51 -1.06
N SER A 92 5.60 1.50 -0.05
CA SER A 92 7.02 1.81 -0.13
C SER A 92 7.72 1.14 1.05
N ASP A 93 8.85 0.50 0.79
CA ASP A 93 9.75 -0.08 1.79
C ASP A 93 11.07 0.71 1.75
N PRO A 94 11.25 1.72 2.64
CA PRO A 94 12.44 2.58 2.64
C PRO A 94 13.76 1.81 2.85
N TRP A 95 13.71 0.65 3.49
CA TRP A 95 14.88 -0.14 3.87
C TRP A 95 15.18 -1.29 2.92
N SER A 96 14.33 -1.49 1.91
CA SER A 96 14.47 -2.56 0.92
C SER A 96 15.85 -2.59 0.27
N SER A 97 16.38 -3.79 0.02
CA SER A 97 17.60 -3.94 -0.78
C SER A 97 17.39 -3.64 -2.27
N ASP A 98 16.16 -3.79 -2.77
CA ASP A 98 15.78 -3.38 -4.12
C ASP A 98 15.42 -1.88 -4.12
N VAL A 99 16.20 -1.08 -4.86
CA VAL A 99 15.99 0.37 -4.96
C VAL A 99 14.60 0.75 -5.50
N ARG A 100 13.98 -0.12 -6.30
CA ARG A 100 12.64 0.12 -6.85
C ARG A 100 11.56 0.07 -5.76
N MET A 101 11.77 -0.76 -4.73
CA MET A 101 10.84 -0.94 -3.62
C MET A 101 10.86 0.22 -2.62
N ARG A 102 11.97 0.96 -2.57
CA ARG A 102 12.09 2.19 -1.77
C ARG A 102 11.22 3.31 -2.28
N SER A 103 10.98 3.34 -3.59
CA SER A 103 10.07 4.30 -4.21
C SER A 103 8.61 3.87 -4.00
N ALA A 104 7.70 4.83 -4.01
CA ALA A 104 6.26 4.55 -3.99
C ALA A 104 5.89 3.70 -5.22
N HIS A 105 5.21 2.59 -4.98
CA HIS A 105 4.74 1.64 -5.97
C HIS A 105 3.36 1.12 -5.57
N VAL A 106 2.69 0.37 -6.45
CA VAL A 106 1.38 -0.20 -6.13
C VAL A 106 1.53 -1.69 -5.85
N LEU A 107 1.03 -2.11 -4.69
CA LEU A 107 0.81 -3.52 -4.40
C LEU A 107 -0.55 -3.92 -4.89
N VAL A 108 -0.61 -5.08 -5.52
CA VAL A 108 -1.84 -5.69 -6.03
C VAL A 108 -1.85 -7.15 -5.63
N GLY A 109 -2.88 -7.57 -4.90
CA GLY A 109 -2.97 -8.89 -4.29
C GLY A 109 -4.39 -9.42 -4.22
N ASP A 110 -4.52 -10.71 -3.93
CA ASP A 110 -5.79 -11.45 -3.84
C ASP A 110 -5.97 -12.10 -2.46
N CYS A 111 -5.34 -11.52 -1.44
CA CYS A 111 -5.22 -12.07 -0.09
C CYS A 111 -4.44 -13.39 -0.01
N SER A 112 -3.74 -13.79 -1.08
CA SER A 112 -2.74 -14.85 -1.02
C SER A 112 -1.44 -14.37 -0.37
N ARG A 113 -0.43 -15.24 -0.36
CA ARG A 113 0.85 -14.97 0.31
C ARG A 113 1.71 -13.93 -0.42
N GLU A 114 1.46 -13.71 -1.71
CA GLU A 114 2.35 -12.90 -2.55
C GLU A 114 1.59 -11.80 -3.27
N ASP A 115 2.02 -10.56 -3.04
CA ASP A 115 1.53 -9.39 -3.76
C ASP A 115 2.43 -9.08 -4.97
N ALA A 116 1.79 -8.74 -6.09
CA ALA A 116 2.46 -8.13 -7.22
C ALA A 116 2.87 -6.69 -6.88
N ARG A 117 4.09 -6.32 -7.23
CA ARG A 117 4.66 -4.97 -7.03
C ARG A 117 4.77 -4.29 -8.39
N LEU A 118 4.00 -3.23 -8.57
CA LEU A 118 3.86 -2.56 -9.86
C LEU A 118 4.42 -1.14 -9.80
N THR A 119 5.16 -0.76 -10.84
CA THR A 119 5.46 0.66 -11.07
C THR A 119 4.15 1.41 -11.40
N PRO A 120 4.15 2.76 -11.34
CA PRO A 120 3.00 3.54 -11.81
C PRO A 120 2.58 3.18 -13.24
N ASP A 121 3.52 3.12 -14.20
CA ASP A 121 3.21 2.77 -15.59
C ASP A 121 2.59 1.36 -15.72
N MET A 122 3.12 0.37 -15.00
CA MET A 122 2.54 -0.98 -14.97
C MET A 122 1.13 -1.00 -14.35
N THR A 123 0.87 -0.09 -13.41
CA THR A 123 -0.43 0.06 -12.78
C THR A 123 -1.44 0.65 -13.76
N ASP A 124 -1.06 1.67 -14.53
CA ASP A 124 -1.91 2.26 -15.57
C ASP A 124 -2.26 1.23 -16.64
N GLU A 125 -1.27 0.46 -17.12
CA GLU A 125 -1.52 -0.63 -18.07
C GLU A 125 -2.45 -1.71 -17.49
N LEU A 126 -2.27 -2.05 -16.21
CA LEU A 126 -3.14 -3.02 -15.54
C LEU A 126 -4.56 -2.48 -15.42
N ALA A 127 -4.73 -1.20 -15.05
CA ALA A 127 -6.03 -0.56 -14.93
C ALA A 127 -6.79 -0.59 -16.26
N ASP A 128 -6.12 -0.28 -17.37
CA ASP A 128 -6.71 -0.37 -18.72
C ASP A 128 -7.16 -1.79 -19.06
N ARG A 129 -6.34 -2.80 -18.73
CA ARG A 129 -6.71 -4.21 -18.92
C ARG A 129 -7.93 -4.61 -18.08
N VAL A 130 -8.02 -4.12 -16.85
CA VAL A 130 -9.16 -4.39 -15.94
C VAL A 130 -10.44 -3.74 -16.45
N ILE A 131 -10.35 -2.51 -16.98
CA ILE A 131 -11.48 -1.84 -17.63
C ILE A 131 -11.96 -2.66 -18.83
N ALA A 132 -11.03 -3.08 -19.69
CA ALA A 132 -11.35 -3.93 -20.85
C ALA A 132 -12.01 -5.25 -20.41
N TYR A 133 -11.51 -5.89 -19.36
CA TYR A 133 -12.10 -7.10 -18.78
C TYR A 133 -13.52 -6.85 -18.25
N GLY A 134 -13.76 -5.74 -17.55
CA GLY A 134 -15.09 -5.34 -17.08
C GLY A 134 -16.10 -5.16 -18.23
N LEU A 135 -15.66 -4.64 -19.38
CA LEU A 135 -16.51 -4.57 -20.58
C LEU A 135 -16.86 -5.95 -21.12
N GLN A 136 -15.92 -6.90 -21.11
CA GLN A 136 -16.17 -8.28 -21.50
C GLN A 136 -17.14 -8.98 -20.54
N LEU A 137 -17.00 -8.79 -19.22
CA LEU A 137 -17.96 -9.32 -18.24
C LEU A 137 -19.38 -8.80 -18.49
N ARG A 138 -19.53 -7.52 -18.82
CA ARG A 138 -20.84 -6.95 -19.20
C ARG A 138 -21.40 -7.59 -20.48
N ALA A 139 -20.54 -7.91 -21.45
CA ALA A 139 -20.95 -8.62 -22.65
C ALA A 139 -21.41 -10.05 -22.34
N ALA A 140 -20.64 -10.79 -21.55
CA ALA A 140 -21.00 -12.13 -21.09
C ALA A 140 -22.33 -12.14 -20.33
N ALA A 141 -22.57 -11.15 -19.45
CA ALA A 141 -23.83 -11.00 -18.74
C ALA A 141 -25.03 -10.81 -19.68
N ARG A 142 -24.87 -10.09 -20.80
CA ARG A 142 -25.94 -9.96 -21.82
C ARG A 142 -26.24 -11.28 -22.50
N VAL A 143 -25.19 -12.03 -22.88
CA VAL A 143 -25.34 -13.37 -23.48
C VAL A 143 -26.06 -14.31 -22.52
N ALA A 144 -25.66 -14.35 -21.25
CA ALA A 144 -26.29 -15.18 -20.23
C ALA A 144 -27.79 -14.86 -20.08
N ARG A 145 -28.17 -13.57 -20.01
CA ARG A 145 -29.59 -13.16 -19.94
C ARG A 145 -30.40 -13.61 -21.16
N GLN A 146 -29.85 -13.45 -22.36
CA GLN A 146 -30.51 -13.88 -23.59
C GLN A 146 -30.72 -15.40 -23.63
N ALA A 147 -29.70 -16.17 -23.24
CA ALA A 147 -29.79 -17.63 -23.18
C ALA A 147 -30.86 -18.10 -22.17
N SER A 148 -30.96 -17.45 -21.00
CA SER A 148 -31.97 -17.77 -20.00
C SER A 148 -33.41 -17.43 -20.45
N GLN A 149 -33.58 -16.40 -21.29
CA GLN A 149 -34.90 -16.01 -21.81
C GLN A 149 -35.40 -16.94 -22.94
N GLY A 150 -34.48 -17.51 -23.73
CA GLY A 150 -34.81 -18.47 -24.79
C GLY A 150 -35.27 -19.85 -24.31
N GLY A 151 -35.11 -20.16 -23.02
CA GLY A 151 -35.49 -21.45 -22.42
C GLY A 151 -36.94 -21.54 -21.90
N VAL A 152 -37.74 -20.46 -21.97
CA VAL A 152 -39.10 -20.40 -21.39
C VAL A 152 -40.21 -20.61 -22.44
N SER A 153 -39.90 -21.21 -23.60
CA SER A 153 -40.91 -21.48 -24.63
C SER A 153 -40.93 -22.96 -25.04
N ALA A 154 -41.36 -23.83 -24.13
CA ALA A 154 -41.87 -25.16 -24.45
C ALA A 154 -42.60 -25.79 -23.23
N VAL A 155 -43.81 -25.30 -22.92
CA VAL A 155 -44.95 -26.12 -22.45
C VAL A 155 -46.23 -25.47 -22.97
#